data_AF-A0A1X0QIB1-F1
#
_entry.id   AF-A0A1X0QIB1-F1
#
_cell.length_a   1.000
_cell.length_b   1.000
_cell.length_c   1.000
_cell.angle_alpha   90.00
_cell.angle_beta   90.00
_cell.angle_gamma   90.00
#
_symmetry.space_group_name_H-M   'P 1'
#
loop_
_entity.id
_entity.type
_entity.pdbx_description
1 polymer ?
#
loop_
_entity_poly.entity_id
_entity_poly.type
_entity_poly.pdbx_seq_one_letter_code
_entity_poly.pdbx_strand_id
1 'polypeptide(L)'
;MENSFKYNTNESIALEEKFGYRTFYDYYPIEGWLMNCCLKKDRDDNLDIHLYFVEENGEKFKLKIKFYPSCTIETLDNFVVEEYLLRKYPQCINKIEAVKKYDCEEYNYINNGPKDMLRVFMNIESDLKTFIRDIREIIFDNRSRESEVLDDFNEYENYDAKYFIKKLHEYDVPHETQAMIDLNLRCGSWYRISYDGSRYDFDKMERSKKPVLKILAYDIETAKSQLRFPNDSKDPVMMISVMCDTTGYLIVNRNAISCDINNFNYFPTDDIGSKFVVFNEKDEENLLVRFVKIVQEYAPLIITTYNGGIFDFRYIDKRLQKYKISFYDLTGYSGNKEYFNCSFMLHLDCYKWVKRDSSLPLMSQGLKTVCRLRLNYEPEDIDPEDLMRCAIEEPFRLAKY
;
A
#
# COMPACT_ATOMS: atom_id res chain seq x y z
N MET A 1 -7.72 12.16 17.99
CA MET A 1 -7.84 13.08 16.83
C MET A 1 -7.57 12.24 15.60
N GLU A 2 -8.64 11.74 15.01
CA GLU A 2 -8.64 10.86 13.84
C GLU A 2 -8.19 11.66 12.60
N ASN A 3 -7.02 11.32 12.07
CA ASN A 3 -6.62 11.77 10.74
C ASN A 3 -7.42 10.97 9.70
N SER A 4 -8.67 11.38 9.48
CA SER A 4 -9.39 11.04 8.26
C SER A 4 -8.79 11.87 7.12
N PHE A 5 -7.84 11.29 6.40
CA PHE A 5 -7.38 11.84 5.13
C PHE A 5 -8.58 11.85 4.18
N LYS A 6 -9.24 13.01 4.05
CA LYS A 6 -10.34 13.20 3.10
C LYS A 6 -9.75 13.13 1.69
N TYR A 7 -9.93 11.98 1.04
CA TYR A 7 -9.63 11.80 -0.37
C TYR A 7 -10.59 12.65 -1.21
N ASN A 8 -10.08 13.73 -1.81
CA ASN A 8 -10.81 14.44 -2.85
C ASN A 8 -10.64 13.65 -4.17
N THR A 9 -11.62 12.83 -4.49
CA THR A 9 -11.56 11.83 -5.57
C THR A 9 -11.22 12.44 -6.94
N ASN A 10 -11.69 13.66 -7.23
CA ASN A 10 -11.43 14.34 -8.50
C ASN A 10 -9.96 14.76 -8.68
N GLU A 11 -9.31 15.24 -7.61
CA GLU A 11 -7.89 15.62 -7.66
C GLU A 11 -6.98 14.39 -7.75
N SER A 12 -7.34 13.30 -7.07
CA SER A 12 -6.64 12.01 -7.15
C SER A 12 -6.67 11.41 -8.56
N ILE A 13 -7.81 11.50 -9.27
CA ILE A 13 -7.93 10.99 -10.64
C ILE A 13 -7.02 11.77 -11.58
N ALA A 14 -7.04 13.11 -11.49
CA ALA A 14 -6.19 13.97 -12.32
C ALA A 14 -4.69 13.71 -12.08
N LEU A 15 -4.31 13.34 -10.85
CA LEU A 15 -2.92 13.00 -10.54
C LEU A 15 -2.52 11.63 -11.10
N GLU A 16 -3.35 10.61 -10.93
CA GLU A 16 -3.11 9.27 -11.50
C GLU A 16 -2.92 9.34 -13.03
N GLU A 17 -3.73 10.15 -13.72
CA GLU A 17 -3.61 10.38 -15.16
C GLU A 17 -2.30 11.06 -15.55
N LYS A 18 -1.80 12.03 -14.76
CA LYS A 18 -0.48 12.65 -14.98
C LYS A 18 0.67 11.63 -14.90
N PHE A 19 0.50 10.56 -14.11
CA PHE A 19 1.46 9.47 -14.01
C PHE A 19 1.22 8.32 -15.00
N GLY A 20 0.30 8.53 -15.95
CA GLY A 20 0.03 7.66 -17.09
C GLY A 20 -1.09 6.63 -16.88
N TYR A 21 -1.84 6.68 -15.77
CA TYR A 21 -2.94 5.74 -15.54
C TYR A 21 -4.21 6.20 -16.24
N ARG A 22 -4.59 5.51 -17.32
CA ARG A 22 -5.93 5.65 -17.91
C ARG A 22 -6.96 4.82 -17.16
N THR A 23 -8.18 5.30 -17.04
CA THR A 23 -9.28 4.46 -16.54
C THR A 23 -9.79 3.58 -17.66
N PHE A 24 -9.86 2.27 -17.42
CA PHE A 24 -10.39 1.33 -18.39
C PHE A 24 -11.93 1.26 -18.28
N TYR A 25 -12.60 1.52 -19.41
CA TYR A 25 -14.06 1.45 -19.56
C TYR A 25 -14.47 0.59 -20.76
N ASP A 26 -13.52 -0.05 -21.44
CA ASP A 26 -13.76 -0.65 -22.75
C ASP A 26 -14.38 -2.05 -22.65
N TYR A 27 -15.16 -2.38 -23.67
CA TYR A 27 -15.71 -3.73 -23.86
C TYR A 27 -14.68 -4.71 -24.41
N TYR A 28 -13.59 -4.21 -24.99
CA TYR A 28 -12.57 -5.06 -25.59
C TYR A 28 -11.65 -5.63 -24.51
N PRO A 29 -11.38 -6.95 -24.50
CA PRO A 29 -10.49 -7.54 -23.51
C PRO A 29 -9.11 -6.90 -23.54
N ILE A 30 -8.57 -6.61 -22.36
CA ILE A 30 -7.23 -6.06 -22.16
C ILE A 30 -6.41 -7.00 -21.30
N GLU A 31 -5.10 -7.10 -21.55
CA GLU A 31 -4.20 -7.91 -20.76
C GLU A 31 -3.34 -7.01 -19.87
N GLY A 32 -3.32 -7.28 -18.57
CA GLY A 32 -2.58 -6.47 -17.62
C GLY A 32 -1.97 -7.29 -16.50
N TRP A 33 -0.78 -6.87 -16.07
CA TRP A 33 -0.14 -7.35 -14.86
C TRP A 33 -0.62 -6.52 -13.68
N LEU A 34 -1.27 -7.16 -12.69
CA LEU A 34 -1.79 -6.47 -11.51
C LEU A 34 -0.63 -6.03 -10.62
N MET A 35 -0.34 -4.73 -10.61
CA MET A 35 0.74 -4.15 -9.82
C MET A 35 0.29 -3.93 -8.37
N ASN A 36 -0.85 -3.29 -8.18
CA ASN A 36 -1.33 -2.90 -6.87
C ASN A 36 -2.85 -2.86 -6.80
N CYS A 37 -3.39 -2.89 -5.58
CA CYS A 37 -4.79 -2.65 -5.29
C CYS A 37 -4.92 -1.72 -4.09
N CYS A 38 -5.92 -0.85 -4.06
CA CYS A 38 -6.26 -0.07 -2.88
C CYS A 38 -7.76 0.11 -2.75
N LEU A 39 -8.28 0.02 -1.52
CA LEU A 39 -9.66 0.40 -1.25
C LEU A 39 -9.74 1.92 -1.12
N LYS A 40 -10.75 2.52 -1.74
CA LYS A 40 -11.11 3.92 -1.54
C LYS A 40 -12.53 3.99 -1.02
N LYS A 41 -12.73 4.89 -0.07
CA LYS A 41 -14.02 5.16 0.56
C LYS A 41 -14.50 6.54 0.14
N ASP A 42 -15.75 6.63 -0.29
CA ASP A 42 -16.36 7.89 -0.66
C ASP A 42 -16.98 8.63 0.54
N ARG A 43 -17.68 9.74 0.28
CA ARG A 43 -18.32 10.55 1.34
C ARG A 43 -19.54 9.87 1.95
N ASP A 44 -20.18 8.99 1.19
CA ASP A 44 -21.39 8.27 1.57
C ASP A 44 -21.05 6.87 2.12
N ASP A 45 -19.78 6.64 2.45
CA ASP A 45 -19.27 5.41 3.06
C ASP A 45 -19.33 4.16 2.14
N ASN A 46 -19.50 4.37 0.83
CA ASN A 46 -19.33 3.30 -0.15
C ASN A 46 -17.85 2.98 -0.31
N LEU A 47 -17.56 1.71 -0.53
CA LEU A 47 -16.22 1.21 -0.75
C LEU A 47 -16.04 0.83 -2.22
N ASP A 48 -14.93 1.25 -2.80
CA ASP A 48 -14.52 0.92 -4.15
C ASP A 48 -13.10 0.33 -4.11
N ILE A 49 -12.90 -0.82 -4.74
CA ILE A 49 -11.56 -1.38 -4.96
C ILE A 49 -11.00 -0.78 -6.26
N HIS A 50 -9.85 -0.13 -6.15
CA HIS A 50 -9.07 0.38 -7.25
C HIS A 50 -7.94 -0.61 -7.55
N LEU A 51 -7.88 -1.08 -8.78
CA LEU A 51 -6.87 -2.03 -9.25
C LEU A 51 -5.97 -1.34 -10.27
N TYR A 52 -4.66 -1.40 -10.08
CA TYR A 52 -3.66 -0.75 -10.94
C TYR A 52 -2.90 -1.80 -11.73
N PHE A 53 -2.98 -1.72 -13.05
CA PHE A 53 -2.38 -2.67 -13.99
C PHE A 53 -1.30 -2.03 -14.85
N VAL A 54 -0.39 -2.87 -15.32
CA VAL A 54 0.66 -2.52 -16.28
C VAL A 54 0.60 -3.51 -17.44
N GLU A 55 0.50 -3.00 -18.66
CA GLU A 55 0.51 -3.78 -19.89
C GLU A 55 1.93 -4.23 -20.26
N GLU A 56 2.07 -5.13 -21.23
CA GLU A 56 3.40 -5.63 -21.64
C GLU A 56 4.31 -4.54 -22.21
N ASN A 57 3.74 -3.55 -22.89
CA ASN A 57 4.45 -2.39 -23.43
C ASN A 57 4.80 -1.32 -22.38
N GLY A 58 4.39 -1.50 -21.11
CA GLY A 58 4.62 -0.54 -20.03
C GLY A 58 3.54 0.53 -19.87
N GLU A 59 2.51 0.54 -20.73
CA GLU A 59 1.33 1.38 -20.55
C GLU A 59 0.58 0.98 -19.28
N LYS A 60 -0.07 1.94 -18.64
CA LYS A 60 -0.70 1.76 -17.32
C LYS A 60 -2.18 2.02 -17.43
N PHE A 61 -2.98 1.17 -16.79
CA PHE A 61 -4.41 1.42 -16.68
C PHE A 61 -4.92 1.03 -15.29
N LYS A 62 -6.08 1.56 -14.93
CA LYS A 62 -6.74 1.25 -13.67
C LYS A 62 -8.19 0.84 -13.88
N LEU A 63 -8.67 0.02 -12.96
CA LEU A 63 -10.05 -0.41 -12.86
C LEU A 63 -10.61 0.00 -11.51
N LYS A 64 -11.88 0.37 -11.51
CA LYS A 64 -12.65 0.70 -10.31
C LYS A 64 -13.83 -0.25 -10.22
N ILE A 65 -13.97 -0.96 -9.11
CA ILE A 65 -15.06 -1.91 -8.88
C ILE A 65 -15.69 -1.61 -7.52
N LYS A 66 -17.01 -1.56 -7.47
CA LYS A 66 -17.74 -1.37 -6.20
C LYS A 66 -17.54 -2.60 -5.32
N PHE A 67 -17.19 -2.38 -4.05
CA PHE A 67 -16.95 -3.41 -3.07
C PHE A 67 -18.01 -3.37 -1.97
N TYR A 68 -18.57 -4.53 -1.65
CA TYR A 68 -19.57 -4.69 -0.59
C TYR A 68 -18.95 -5.50 0.55
N PRO A 69 -18.65 -4.86 1.70
CA PRO A 69 -18.00 -5.54 2.80
C PRO A 69 -18.96 -6.57 3.40
N SER A 70 -18.43 -7.70 3.85
CA SER A 70 -19.25 -8.83 4.32
C SER A 70 -18.66 -9.52 5.53
N CYS A 71 -19.53 -10.24 6.25
CA CYS A 71 -19.13 -11.19 7.28
C CYS A 71 -20.00 -12.45 7.19
N THR A 72 -19.59 -13.53 7.86
CA THR A 72 -20.28 -14.81 7.81
C THR A 72 -20.87 -15.12 9.19
N ILE A 73 -22.13 -15.54 9.25
CA ILE A 73 -22.79 -16.00 10.48
C ILE A 73 -23.14 -17.48 10.37
N GLU A 74 -22.81 -18.24 11.42
CA GLU A 74 -23.26 -19.62 11.59
C GLU A 74 -24.70 -19.62 12.08
N THR A 75 -25.57 -20.35 11.39
CA THR A 75 -26.99 -20.43 11.74
C THR A 75 -27.49 -21.87 11.82
N LEU A 76 -28.49 -22.11 12.66
CA LEU A 76 -29.21 -23.39 12.70
C LEU A 76 -30.31 -23.48 11.64
N ASP A 77 -30.89 -22.34 11.25
CA ASP A 77 -31.91 -22.24 10.20
C ASP A 77 -31.66 -20.97 9.38
N ASN A 78 -31.11 -21.16 8.18
CA ASN A 78 -30.78 -20.06 7.27
C ASN A 78 -32.02 -19.27 6.84
N PHE A 79 -33.17 -19.90 6.65
CA PHE A 79 -34.36 -19.24 6.12
C PHE A 79 -34.95 -18.28 7.16
N VAL A 80 -35.11 -18.75 8.40
CA VAL A 80 -35.65 -17.95 9.51
C VAL A 80 -34.73 -16.76 9.81
N VAL A 81 -33.41 -16.99 9.82
CA VAL A 81 -32.44 -15.93 10.07
C VAL A 81 -32.41 -14.93 8.93
N GLU A 82 -32.41 -15.36 7.67
CA GLU A 82 -32.41 -14.48 6.50
C GLU A 82 -33.62 -13.53 6.51
N GLU A 83 -34.82 -14.04 6.76
CA GLU A 83 -36.03 -13.20 6.83
C GLU A 83 -35.95 -12.17 7.97
N TYR A 84 -35.45 -12.58 9.14
CA TYR A 84 -35.22 -11.66 10.26
C TYR A 84 -34.22 -10.55 9.92
N LEU A 85 -33.10 -10.89 9.26
CA LEU A 85 -32.09 -9.93 8.87
C LEU A 85 -32.61 -8.91 7.87
N LEU A 86 -33.34 -9.35 6.84
CA LEU A 86 -33.94 -8.47 5.82
C LEU A 86 -34.96 -7.50 6.42
N ARG A 87 -35.71 -7.92 7.45
CA ARG A 87 -36.66 -7.07 8.18
C ARG A 87 -35.97 -6.08 9.12
N LYS A 88 -34.90 -6.50 9.82
CA LYS A 88 -34.18 -5.68 10.80
C LYS A 88 -33.27 -4.64 10.16
N TYR A 89 -32.64 -4.96 9.04
CA TYR A 89 -31.67 -4.12 8.35
C TYR A 89 -32.13 -3.74 6.93
N PRO A 90 -33.31 -3.12 6.78
CA PRO A 90 -33.85 -2.78 5.47
C PRO A 90 -32.93 -1.79 4.76
N GLN A 91 -32.67 -2.03 3.46
CA GLN A 91 -31.80 -1.18 2.60
C GLN A 91 -30.31 -1.13 3.00
N CYS A 92 -29.90 -1.65 4.16
CA CYS A 92 -28.50 -1.78 4.56
C CYS A 92 -27.82 -2.98 3.89
N ILE A 93 -28.55 -4.08 3.74
CA ILE A 93 -28.06 -5.34 3.16
C ILE A 93 -28.06 -5.22 1.63
N ASN A 94 -26.91 -5.51 1.02
CA ASN A 94 -26.77 -5.62 -0.43
C ASN A 94 -27.28 -6.97 -0.94
N LYS A 95 -26.81 -8.05 -0.32
CA LYS A 95 -27.21 -9.43 -0.61
C LYS A 95 -26.87 -10.35 0.56
N ILE A 96 -27.54 -11.50 0.62
CA ILE A 96 -27.24 -12.61 1.53
C ILE A 96 -26.97 -13.84 0.67
N GLU A 97 -25.92 -14.59 1.00
CA GLU A 97 -25.57 -15.84 0.32
C GLU A 97 -25.51 -16.97 1.34
N ALA A 98 -26.27 -18.05 1.10
CA ALA A 98 -26.12 -19.28 1.85
C ALA A 98 -24.81 -19.97 1.44
N VAL A 99 -23.94 -20.23 2.42
CA VAL A 99 -22.64 -20.86 2.22
C VAL A 99 -22.46 -22.05 3.16
N LYS A 100 -21.70 -23.05 2.70
CA LYS A 100 -21.34 -24.21 3.50
C LYS A 100 -19.85 -24.18 3.79
N LYS A 101 -19.46 -24.13 5.07
CA LYS A 101 -18.04 -24.07 5.49
C LYS A 101 -17.76 -25.04 6.62
N TYR A 102 -16.56 -25.60 6.65
CA TYR A 102 -16.09 -26.42 7.76
C TYR A 102 -15.62 -25.52 8.92
N ASP A 103 -16.04 -25.83 10.15
CA ASP A 103 -15.43 -25.28 11.35
C ASP A 103 -14.31 -26.21 11.81
N CYS A 104 -13.05 -25.88 11.47
CA CYS A 104 -11.89 -26.70 11.82
C CYS A 104 -11.59 -26.75 13.32
N GLU A 105 -12.25 -25.92 14.13
CA GLU A 105 -12.15 -25.96 15.60
C GLU A 105 -13.05 -27.05 16.20
N GLU A 106 -14.02 -27.55 15.44
CA GLU A 106 -14.96 -28.55 15.93
C GLU A 106 -14.33 -29.94 16.00
N TYR A 107 -14.58 -30.65 17.10
CA TYR A 107 -14.13 -32.03 17.26
C TYR A 107 -14.73 -32.91 16.16
N ASN A 108 -13.87 -33.66 15.46
CA ASN A 108 -14.26 -34.51 14.32
C ASN A 108 -14.97 -33.77 13.17
N TYR A 109 -14.65 -32.50 12.92
CA TYR A 109 -15.25 -31.69 11.84
C TYR A 109 -15.23 -32.37 10.45
N ILE A 110 -14.23 -33.22 10.18
CA ILE A 110 -14.13 -34.00 8.93
C ILE A 110 -15.35 -34.90 8.75
N ASN A 111 -15.83 -35.52 9.83
CA ASN A 111 -16.99 -36.42 9.82
C ASN A 111 -18.32 -35.68 9.98
N ASN A 112 -18.33 -34.54 10.69
CA ASN A 112 -19.55 -33.76 10.93
C ASN A 112 -20.04 -33.01 9.68
N GLY A 113 -19.16 -32.83 8.69
CA GLY A 113 -19.48 -32.14 7.45
C GLY A 113 -19.45 -30.62 7.60
N PRO A 114 -19.69 -29.88 6.50
CA PRO A 114 -19.71 -28.43 6.54
C PRO A 114 -21.00 -27.92 7.18
N LYS A 115 -20.91 -26.84 7.94
CA LYS A 115 -22.05 -26.16 8.56
C LYS A 115 -22.73 -25.23 7.56
N ASP A 116 -24.04 -25.09 7.73
CA ASP A 116 -24.84 -24.07 7.05
C ASP A 116 -24.57 -22.70 7.67
N MET A 117 -24.25 -21.73 6.83
CA MET A 117 -23.93 -20.36 7.23
C MET A 117 -24.55 -19.37 6.25
N LEU A 118 -24.73 -18.14 6.70
CA LEU A 118 -25.10 -17.01 5.84
C LEU A 118 -23.94 -16.03 5.75
N ARG A 119 -23.52 -15.72 4.53
CA ARG A 119 -22.61 -14.59 4.25
C ARG A 119 -23.45 -13.37 3.92
N VAL A 120 -23.33 -12.32 4.74
CA VAL A 120 -24.14 -11.10 4.63
C VAL A 120 -23.27 -9.98 4.09
N PHE A 121 -23.66 -9.40 2.96
CA PHE A 121 -22.97 -8.29 2.30
C PHE A 121 -23.73 -7.00 2.58
N MET A 122 -23.02 -5.97 3.04
CA MET A 122 -23.60 -4.67 3.38
C MET A 122 -23.30 -3.64 2.29
N ASN A 123 -24.17 -2.65 2.14
CA ASN A 123 -23.97 -1.58 1.15
C ASN A 123 -22.81 -0.65 1.52
N ILE A 124 -22.60 -0.40 2.83
CA ILE A 124 -21.59 0.52 3.37
C ILE A 124 -20.87 -0.05 4.60
N GLU A 125 -19.70 0.51 4.93
CA GLU A 125 -18.82 0.03 6.01
C GLU A 125 -19.42 0.22 7.43
N SER A 126 -20.05 1.37 7.68
CA SER A 126 -20.65 1.72 8.97
C SER A 126 -21.84 0.82 9.33
N ASP A 127 -22.64 0.43 8.34
CA ASP A 127 -23.73 -0.52 8.52
C ASP A 127 -23.18 -1.90 8.90
N LEU A 128 -22.08 -2.34 8.28
CA LEU A 128 -21.42 -3.60 8.67
C LEU A 128 -20.90 -3.56 10.12
N LYS A 129 -20.30 -2.44 10.54
CA LYS A 129 -19.83 -2.28 11.93
C LYS A 129 -20.99 -2.35 12.93
N THR A 130 -22.12 -1.74 12.59
CA THR A 130 -23.35 -1.78 13.39
C THR A 130 -23.90 -3.19 13.45
N PHE A 131 -24.01 -3.86 12.29
CA PHE A 131 -24.43 -5.24 12.16
C PHE A 131 -23.58 -6.19 13.02
N ILE A 132 -22.24 -6.09 12.93
CA ILE A 132 -21.31 -6.91 13.73
C ILE A 132 -21.54 -6.73 15.23
N ARG A 133 -21.72 -5.48 15.69
CA ARG A 133 -21.98 -5.20 17.11
C ARG A 133 -23.28 -5.87 17.56
N ASP A 134 -24.36 -5.65 16.83
CA ASP A 134 -25.68 -6.19 17.17
C ASP A 134 -25.70 -7.73 17.17
N ILE A 135 -25.02 -8.37 16.20
CA ILE A 135 -24.93 -9.83 16.13
C ILE A 135 -24.12 -10.39 17.31
N ARG A 136 -23.04 -9.72 17.72
CA ARG A 136 -22.28 -10.13 18.91
C ARG A 136 -23.11 -10.08 20.18
N GLU A 137 -23.94 -9.05 20.34
CA GLU A 137 -24.87 -8.94 21.46
C GLU A 137 -25.88 -10.09 21.46
N ILE A 138 -26.48 -10.40 20.30
CA ILE A 138 -27.39 -11.55 20.15
C ILE A 138 -26.71 -12.87 20.54
N ILE A 139 -25.49 -13.11 20.06
CA ILE A 139 -24.74 -14.34 20.37
C ILE A 139 -24.43 -14.42 21.86
N PHE A 140 -24.09 -13.30 22.50
CA PHE A 140 -23.82 -13.24 23.94
C PHE A 140 -25.08 -13.56 24.77
N ASP A 141 -26.22 -12.98 24.40
CA ASP A 141 -27.50 -13.24 25.06
C ASP A 141 -27.93 -14.70 24.90
N ASN A 142 -27.76 -15.28 23.71
CA ASN A 142 -28.10 -16.67 23.43
C ASN A 142 -27.25 -17.65 24.27
N ARG A 143 -25.95 -17.42 24.38
CA ARG A 143 -25.05 -18.26 25.22
C ARG A 143 -25.43 -18.21 26.70
N SER A 144 -25.83 -17.04 27.20
CA SER A 144 -26.27 -16.87 28.59
C SER A 144 -27.55 -17.67 28.86
N ARG A 145 -28.48 -17.70 27.90
CA ARG A 145 -29.73 -18.49 27.99
C ARG A 145 -29.48 -20.00 27.89
N GLU A 146 -28.55 -20.43 27.03
CA GLU A 146 -28.18 -21.85 26.90
C GLU A 146 -27.55 -22.41 28.19
N SER A 147 -26.87 -21.60 29.00
CA SER A 147 -26.37 -22.03 30.31
C SER A 147 -27.46 -22.16 31.40
N GLU A 148 -28.64 -21.57 31.20
CA GLU A 148 -29.76 -21.61 32.16
C GLU A 148 -30.80 -22.69 31.81
N VAL A 149 -30.84 -23.16 30.56
CA VAL A 149 -31.86 -24.09 30.05
C VAL A 149 -31.22 -25.43 29.70
N LEU A 150 -31.08 -26.31 30.70
CA LEU A 150 -30.66 -27.71 30.52
C LEU A 150 -31.84 -28.69 30.38
N ASP A 151 -33.10 -28.22 30.33
CA ASP A 151 -34.23 -29.09 30.69
C ASP A 151 -35.52 -29.00 29.84
N ASP A 152 -35.51 -28.52 28.59
CA ASP A 152 -36.70 -28.68 27.74
C ASP A 152 -36.40 -28.85 26.24
N PHE A 153 -36.63 -30.05 25.72
CA PHE A 153 -36.20 -30.50 24.39
C PHE A 153 -37.25 -30.32 23.28
N ASN A 154 -38.35 -29.58 23.49
CA ASN A 154 -39.56 -29.81 22.69
C ASN A 154 -40.31 -28.64 22.01
N GLU A 155 -39.77 -27.43 21.86
CA GLU A 155 -40.46 -26.40 21.05
C GLU A 155 -39.54 -25.56 20.16
N TYR A 156 -38.99 -26.13 19.08
CA TYR A 156 -38.26 -25.34 18.06
C TYR A 156 -39.11 -24.26 17.38
N GLU A 157 -40.45 -24.39 17.36
CA GLU A 157 -41.35 -23.45 16.68
C GLU A 157 -41.60 -22.13 17.43
N ASN A 158 -41.26 -22.03 18.73
CA ASN A 158 -41.49 -20.83 19.56
C ASN A 158 -40.24 -19.97 19.80
N TYR A 159 -39.08 -20.34 19.24
CA TYR A 159 -37.86 -19.56 19.42
C TYR A 159 -37.82 -18.33 18.51
N ASP A 160 -37.46 -17.18 19.08
CA ASP A 160 -37.15 -15.95 18.33
C ASP A 160 -36.07 -16.25 17.27
N ALA A 161 -36.18 -15.69 16.07
CA ALA A 161 -35.23 -15.88 14.97
C ALA A 161 -33.77 -15.63 15.39
N LYS A 162 -33.56 -14.76 16.38
CA LYS A 162 -32.26 -14.50 17.01
C LYS A 162 -31.60 -15.74 17.61
N TYR A 163 -32.37 -16.70 18.14
CA TYR A 163 -31.86 -17.92 18.77
C TYR A 163 -31.08 -18.82 17.80
N PHE A 164 -31.46 -18.78 16.52
CA PHE A 164 -30.84 -19.55 15.45
C PHE A 164 -29.46 -19.00 15.03
N ILE A 165 -29.04 -17.83 15.54
CA ILE A 165 -27.71 -17.24 15.28
C ILE A 165 -26.71 -17.72 16.34
N LYS A 166 -25.67 -18.44 15.93
CA LYS A 166 -24.75 -19.14 16.84
C LYS A 166 -23.35 -18.54 16.94
N LYS A 167 -22.71 -18.24 15.81
CA LYS A 167 -21.32 -17.78 15.76
C LYS A 167 -21.13 -16.75 14.64
N LEU A 168 -20.20 -15.82 14.85
CA LEU A 168 -19.81 -14.80 13.88
C LEU A 168 -18.37 -15.09 13.41
N HIS A 169 -18.18 -15.13 12.11
CA HIS A 169 -16.92 -15.46 11.42
C HIS A 169 -16.54 -14.37 10.41
N GLU A 170 -15.25 -14.30 10.07
CA GLU A 170 -14.71 -13.46 8.99
C GLU A 170 -15.08 -11.96 9.10
N TYR A 171 -15.37 -11.48 10.32
CA TYR A 171 -15.79 -10.10 10.57
C TYR A 171 -14.61 -9.12 10.71
N ASP A 172 -13.39 -9.65 10.87
CA ASP A 172 -12.14 -8.93 11.10
C ASP A 172 -11.15 -9.06 9.93
N VAL A 173 -11.58 -9.68 8.82
CA VAL A 173 -10.78 -9.75 7.59
C VAL A 173 -10.66 -8.34 7.00
N PRO A 174 -9.44 -7.83 6.74
CA PRO A 174 -9.27 -6.54 6.09
C PRO A 174 -10.01 -6.47 4.76
N HIS A 175 -10.70 -5.36 4.49
CA HIS A 175 -11.58 -5.23 3.33
C HIS A 175 -10.85 -5.40 2.00
N GLU A 176 -9.62 -4.87 1.86
CA GLU A 176 -8.77 -5.12 0.69
C GLU A 176 -8.50 -6.61 0.47
N THR A 177 -8.21 -7.34 1.55
CA THR A 177 -7.96 -8.78 1.51
C THR A 177 -9.22 -9.53 1.10
N GLN A 178 -10.38 -9.18 1.67
CA GLN A 178 -11.66 -9.76 1.31
C GLN A 178 -11.98 -9.53 -0.18
N ALA A 179 -11.78 -8.30 -0.68
CA ALA A 179 -11.98 -7.97 -2.09
C ALA A 179 -11.10 -8.81 -3.02
N MET A 180 -9.81 -8.96 -2.70
CA MET A 180 -8.86 -9.75 -3.49
C MET A 180 -9.13 -11.25 -3.44
N ILE A 181 -9.68 -11.76 -2.32
CA ILE A 181 -10.15 -13.15 -2.21
C ILE A 181 -11.39 -13.35 -3.09
N ASP A 182 -12.39 -12.48 -2.97
CA ASP A 182 -13.66 -12.60 -3.69
C ASP A 182 -13.48 -12.48 -5.21
N LEU A 183 -12.61 -11.58 -5.67
CA LEU A 183 -12.26 -11.44 -7.07
C LEU A 183 -11.25 -12.50 -7.56
N ASN A 184 -10.73 -13.33 -6.65
CA ASN A 184 -9.66 -14.30 -6.91
C ASN A 184 -8.42 -13.67 -7.58
N LEU A 185 -8.05 -12.47 -7.15
CA LEU A 185 -6.92 -11.71 -7.68
C LEU A 185 -5.70 -11.77 -6.77
N ARG A 186 -4.52 -11.69 -7.38
CA ARG A 186 -3.22 -11.61 -6.71
C ARG A 186 -2.35 -10.61 -7.44
N CYS A 187 -1.83 -9.62 -6.72
CA CYS A 187 -0.79 -8.75 -7.24
C CYS A 187 0.41 -9.58 -7.68
N GLY A 188 1.09 -9.16 -8.74
CA GLY A 188 2.20 -9.91 -9.30
C GLY A 188 1.82 -10.92 -10.38
N SER A 189 0.53 -11.06 -10.71
CA SER A 189 0.04 -11.98 -11.75
C SER A 189 -0.55 -11.22 -12.95
N TRP A 190 -0.53 -11.89 -14.10
CA TRP A 190 -1.17 -11.41 -15.34
C TRP A 190 -2.63 -11.84 -15.40
N TYR A 191 -3.48 -10.96 -15.89
CA TYR A 191 -4.90 -11.23 -16.13
C TYR A 191 -5.31 -10.72 -17.50
N ARG A 192 -6.15 -11.48 -18.18
CA ARG A 192 -6.98 -10.96 -19.26
C ARG A 192 -8.29 -10.50 -18.63
N ILE A 193 -8.61 -9.24 -18.84
CA ILE A 193 -9.75 -8.58 -18.22
C ILE A 193 -10.76 -8.30 -19.31
N SER A 194 -12.00 -8.71 -19.08
CA SER A 194 -13.14 -8.41 -19.94
C SER A 194 -14.31 -7.87 -19.12
N TYR A 195 -15.19 -7.12 -19.77
CA TYR A 195 -16.42 -6.62 -19.16
C TYR A 195 -17.63 -7.15 -19.92
N ASP A 196 -18.50 -7.90 -19.24
CA ASP A 196 -19.67 -8.54 -19.85
C ASP A 196 -20.91 -7.63 -19.91
N GLY A 197 -20.78 -6.36 -19.49
CA GLY A 197 -21.89 -5.41 -19.36
C GLY A 197 -22.48 -5.35 -17.94
N SER A 198 -22.13 -6.28 -17.07
CA SER A 198 -22.57 -6.30 -15.67
C SER A 198 -21.40 -6.37 -14.69
N ARG A 199 -20.39 -7.19 -14.98
CA ARG A 199 -19.22 -7.42 -14.12
C ARG A 199 -17.94 -7.53 -14.93
N TYR A 200 -16.82 -7.30 -14.24
CA TYR A 200 -15.50 -7.62 -14.76
C TYR A 200 -15.22 -9.10 -14.54
N ASP A 201 -14.66 -9.73 -15.57
CA ASP A 201 -14.13 -11.08 -15.51
C ASP A 201 -12.61 -11.04 -15.62
N PHE A 202 -11.94 -11.91 -14.86
CA PHE A 202 -10.49 -11.91 -14.68
C PHE A 202 -9.90 -13.29 -14.95
N ASP A 203 -9.49 -13.50 -16.19
CA ASP A 203 -8.81 -14.74 -16.59
C ASP A 203 -7.34 -14.66 -16.21
N LYS A 204 -6.95 -15.37 -15.15
CA LYS A 204 -5.53 -15.46 -14.75
C LYS A 204 -4.72 -16.11 -15.86
N MET A 205 -3.62 -15.46 -16.23
CA MET A 205 -2.70 -15.91 -17.27
C MET A 205 -1.41 -16.45 -16.66
N GLU A 206 -0.98 -17.63 -17.13
CA GLU A 206 0.30 -18.23 -16.73
C GLU A 206 1.44 -17.63 -17.56
N ARG A 207 1.91 -16.46 -17.13
CA ARG A 207 3.05 -15.73 -17.71
C ARG A 207 4.12 -15.49 -16.65
N SER A 208 5.34 -15.94 -16.92
CA SER A 208 6.49 -15.77 -16.01
C SER A 208 7.19 -14.42 -16.17
N LYS A 209 7.18 -13.85 -17.38
CA LYS A 209 7.82 -12.57 -17.68
C LYS A 209 7.01 -11.42 -17.06
N LYS A 210 7.67 -10.60 -16.25
CA LYS A 210 7.10 -9.36 -15.70
C LYS A 210 7.02 -8.28 -16.80
N PRO A 211 6.09 -7.32 -16.72
CA PRO A 211 6.12 -6.15 -17.59
C PRO A 211 7.39 -5.33 -17.34
N VAL A 212 7.65 -4.36 -18.21
CA VAL A 212 8.71 -3.37 -17.97
C VAL A 212 8.33 -2.52 -16.77
N LEU A 213 9.06 -2.68 -15.66
CA LEU A 213 8.85 -1.93 -14.43
C LEU A 213 9.82 -0.75 -14.38
N LYS A 214 9.31 0.48 -14.47
CA LYS A 214 10.10 1.68 -14.21
C LYS A 214 10.38 1.80 -12.71
N ILE A 215 11.63 1.61 -12.32
CA ILE A 215 12.05 1.70 -10.92
C ILE A 215 12.89 2.95 -10.72
N LEU A 216 12.64 3.68 -9.65
CA LEU A 216 13.44 4.82 -9.20
C LEU A 216 13.96 4.54 -7.80
N ALA A 217 15.27 4.58 -7.59
CA ALA A 217 15.86 4.58 -6.27
C ALA A 217 16.32 5.99 -5.93
N TYR A 218 16.18 6.44 -4.69
CA TYR A 218 16.79 7.69 -4.25
C TYR A 218 17.23 7.63 -2.80
N ASP A 219 18.19 8.49 -2.48
CA ASP A 219 18.75 8.70 -1.15
C ASP A 219 19.06 10.19 -0.96
N ILE A 220 19.00 10.69 0.28
CA ILE A 220 19.22 12.10 0.59
C ILE A 220 20.38 12.29 1.58
N GLU A 221 21.18 13.32 1.31
CA GLU A 221 22.16 13.81 2.25
C GLU A 221 21.71 15.13 2.85
N THR A 222 21.75 15.23 4.17
CA THR A 222 21.19 16.36 4.92
C THR A 222 22.24 17.02 5.78
N ALA A 223 22.12 18.33 5.95
CA ALA A 223 22.94 19.02 6.91
C ALA A 223 22.62 18.55 8.33
N LYS A 224 23.59 18.69 9.23
CA LYS A 224 23.38 18.42 10.65
C LYS A 224 24.31 19.24 11.52
N SER A 225 23.84 19.49 12.74
CA SER A 225 24.70 20.01 13.81
C SER A 225 25.65 18.91 14.31
N GLN A 226 26.82 19.32 14.80
CA GLN A 226 27.82 18.40 15.37
C GLN A 226 27.22 17.56 16.52
N LEU A 227 27.51 16.26 16.53
CA LEU A 227 27.04 15.27 17.52
C LEU A 227 25.52 15.16 17.66
N ARG A 228 24.76 15.62 16.67
CA ARG A 228 23.29 15.54 16.64
C ARG A 228 22.78 14.83 15.40
N PHE A 229 21.59 14.25 15.52
CA PHE A 229 20.86 13.78 14.35
C PHE A 229 20.34 14.96 13.52
N PRO A 230 20.22 14.78 12.18
CA PRO A 230 19.58 15.77 11.31
C PRO A 230 18.16 16.11 11.76
N ASN A 231 17.78 17.39 11.63
CA ASN A 231 16.48 17.90 12.04
C ASN A 231 15.72 18.51 10.85
N ASP A 232 14.66 17.83 10.39
CA ASP A 232 13.81 18.26 9.27
C ASP A 232 13.25 19.70 9.39
N SER A 233 13.15 20.22 10.63
CA SER A 233 12.63 21.54 10.93
C SER A 233 13.70 22.64 10.87
N LYS A 234 14.99 22.29 10.79
CA LYS A 234 16.09 23.25 10.73
C LYS A 234 17.06 22.97 9.59
N ASP A 235 17.57 21.76 9.50
CA ASP A 235 18.70 21.43 8.66
C ASP A 235 18.26 21.17 7.19
N PRO A 236 18.87 21.82 6.20
CA PRO A 236 18.50 21.66 4.78
C PRO A 236 19.00 20.34 4.19
N VAL A 237 18.34 19.89 3.13
CA VAL A 237 18.87 18.86 2.23
C VAL A 237 20.03 19.46 1.42
N MET A 238 21.15 18.74 1.39
CA MET A 238 22.38 19.12 0.70
C MET A 238 22.44 18.51 -0.69
N MET A 239 22.11 17.22 -0.79
CA MET A 239 22.10 16.48 -2.06
C MET A 239 20.96 15.46 -2.09
N ILE A 240 20.49 15.13 -3.29
CA ILE A 240 19.61 14.00 -3.54
C ILE A 240 20.22 13.20 -4.69
N SER A 241 20.58 11.95 -4.43
CA SER A 241 20.98 11.01 -5.47
C SER A 241 19.73 10.26 -5.94
N VAL A 242 19.58 10.12 -7.26
CA VAL A 242 18.45 9.41 -7.87
C VAL A 242 18.99 8.46 -8.93
N MET A 243 18.60 7.20 -8.88
CA MET A 243 18.90 6.22 -9.91
C MET A 243 17.60 5.80 -10.59
N CYS A 244 17.50 6.11 -11.88
CA CYS A 244 16.50 5.53 -12.78
C CYS A 244 17.15 4.38 -13.58
N ASP A 245 16.36 3.59 -14.32
CA ASP A 245 16.77 2.32 -14.94
C ASP A 245 18.22 2.28 -15.49
N THR A 246 18.64 3.31 -16.24
CA THR A 246 20.01 3.39 -16.81
C THR A 246 20.76 4.68 -16.48
N THR A 247 20.11 5.66 -15.83
CA THR A 247 20.65 7.00 -15.66
C THR A 247 20.61 7.41 -14.19
N GLY A 248 21.78 7.78 -13.67
CA GLY A 248 21.92 8.42 -12.37
C GLY A 248 21.74 9.94 -12.50
N TYR A 249 21.08 10.54 -11.52
CA TYR A 249 21.00 11.98 -11.33
C TYR A 249 21.52 12.32 -9.95
N LEU A 250 22.28 13.41 -9.85
CA LEU A 250 22.64 13.99 -8.58
C LEU A 250 22.16 15.44 -8.57
N ILE A 251 21.30 15.77 -7.61
CA ILE A 251 20.80 17.13 -7.43
C ILE A 251 21.53 17.74 -6.25
N VAL A 252 22.16 18.90 -6.47
CA VAL A 252 23.06 19.53 -5.51
C VAL A 252 22.50 20.88 -5.09
N ASN A 253 22.43 21.14 -3.78
CA ASN A 253 22.10 22.45 -3.23
C ASN A 253 23.37 23.28 -3.06
N ARG A 254 23.54 24.28 -3.94
CA ARG A 254 24.73 25.16 -3.96
C ARG A 254 24.86 26.08 -2.74
N ASN A 255 23.84 26.23 -1.91
CA ASN A 255 23.97 26.91 -0.62
C ASN A 255 24.67 26.04 0.45
N ALA A 256 24.63 24.72 0.30
CA ALA A 256 25.27 23.78 1.23
C ALA A 256 26.64 23.30 0.75
N ILE A 257 26.79 23.10 -0.56
CA ILE A 257 28.02 22.61 -1.18
C ILE A 257 28.89 23.80 -1.60
N SER A 258 30.22 23.70 -1.57
CA SER A 258 31.10 24.85 -1.88
C SER A 258 31.29 25.15 -3.37
N CYS A 259 31.33 24.12 -4.25
CA CYS A 259 31.49 24.30 -5.69
C CYS A 259 30.48 23.49 -6.53
N ASP A 260 30.38 23.86 -7.82
CA ASP A 260 29.61 23.09 -8.80
C ASP A 260 30.26 21.72 -9.01
N ILE A 261 29.43 20.68 -9.05
CA ILE A 261 29.87 19.32 -9.35
C ILE A 261 29.61 19.02 -10.84
N ASN A 262 30.64 18.54 -11.53
CA ASN A 262 30.53 18.11 -12.92
C ASN A 262 29.91 16.73 -13.03
N ASN A 263 29.29 16.42 -14.17
CA ASN A 263 28.86 15.06 -14.51
C ASN A 263 30.02 14.07 -14.35
N PHE A 264 29.73 12.91 -13.77
CA PHE A 264 30.74 11.90 -13.49
C PHE A 264 30.20 10.49 -13.70
N ASN A 265 31.12 9.53 -13.74
CA ASN A 265 30.79 8.12 -13.87
C ASN A 265 31.08 7.44 -12.53
N TYR A 266 30.15 6.60 -12.08
CA TYR A 266 30.33 5.77 -10.90
C TYR A 266 29.95 4.34 -11.24
N PHE A 267 30.98 3.51 -11.38
CA PHE A 267 30.87 2.08 -11.71
C PHE A 267 31.67 1.29 -10.68
N PRO A 268 31.07 0.98 -9.53
CA PRO A 268 31.72 0.16 -8.51
C PRO A 268 32.09 -1.25 -9.00
N THR A 269 31.28 -1.82 -9.90
CA THR A 269 31.57 -3.06 -10.62
C THR A 269 31.18 -2.91 -12.10
N ASP A 270 31.54 -3.88 -12.93
CA ASP A 270 31.19 -3.84 -14.37
C ASP A 270 29.66 -3.92 -14.61
N ASP A 271 28.93 -4.52 -13.67
CA ASP A 271 27.48 -4.74 -13.70
C ASP A 271 26.67 -3.74 -12.86
N ILE A 272 27.31 -2.99 -11.95
CA ILE A 272 26.66 -2.03 -11.06
C ILE A 272 27.28 -0.66 -11.29
N GLY A 273 26.44 0.30 -11.69
CA GLY A 273 26.87 1.70 -11.83
C GLY A 273 26.03 2.49 -12.82
N SER A 274 26.33 3.78 -12.92
CA SER A 274 25.73 4.65 -13.91
C SER A 274 26.59 5.87 -14.20
N LYS A 275 26.23 6.57 -15.28
CA LYS A 275 26.68 7.93 -15.54
C LYS A 275 25.73 8.87 -14.82
N PHE A 276 26.28 9.73 -13.98
CA PHE A 276 25.53 10.70 -13.21
C PHE A 276 25.48 12.04 -13.94
N VAL A 277 24.24 12.47 -14.24
CA VAL A 277 23.94 13.83 -14.67
C VAL A 277 23.69 14.68 -13.44
N VAL A 278 24.44 15.77 -13.31
CA VAL A 278 24.44 16.59 -12.10
C VAL A 278 23.67 17.88 -12.34
N PHE A 279 22.74 18.18 -11.44
CA PHE A 279 21.99 19.43 -11.40
C PHE A 279 22.45 20.27 -10.21
N ASN A 280 23.26 21.29 -10.48
CA ASN A 280 23.69 22.26 -9.48
C ASN A 280 22.60 23.33 -9.30
N GLU A 281 21.68 23.08 -8.37
CA GLU A 281 20.56 23.98 -8.10
C GLU A 281 20.96 25.07 -7.10
N LYS A 282 20.47 26.29 -7.32
CA LYS A 282 20.90 27.48 -6.57
C LYS A 282 20.66 27.41 -5.06
N ASP A 283 19.61 26.70 -4.64
CA ASP A 283 19.17 26.59 -3.25
C ASP A 283 18.37 25.29 -3.04
N GLU A 284 17.95 25.04 -1.79
CA GLU A 284 17.20 23.84 -1.42
C GLU A 284 15.81 23.78 -2.09
N GLU A 285 15.12 24.91 -2.24
CA GLU A 285 13.79 24.92 -2.88
C GLU A 285 13.88 24.40 -4.31
N ASN A 286 14.89 24.84 -5.06
CA ASN A 286 15.09 24.42 -6.44
C ASN A 286 15.57 22.96 -6.52
N LEU A 287 16.38 22.50 -5.57
CA LEU A 287 16.73 21.08 -5.43
C LEU A 287 15.48 20.21 -5.21
N LEU A 288 14.59 20.59 -4.30
CA LEU A 288 13.38 19.81 -4.00
C LEU A 288 12.40 19.82 -5.19
N VAL A 289 12.23 20.97 -5.84
CA VAL A 289 11.41 21.09 -7.05
C VAL A 289 12.00 20.25 -8.19
N ARG A 290 13.33 20.22 -8.36
CA ARG A 290 14.00 19.38 -9.34
C ARG A 290 13.74 17.90 -9.08
N PHE A 291 13.84 17.46 -7.82
CA PHE A 291 13.56 16.08 -7.45
C PHE A 291 12.14 15.68 -7.83
N VAL A 292 11.15 16.49 -7.46
CA VAL A 292 9.75 16.23 -7.80
C VAL A 292 9.53 16.19 -9.31
N LYS A 293 10.17 17.08 -10.07
CA LYS A 293 10.11 17.06 -11.54
C LYS A 293 10.66 15.75 -12.12
N ILE A 294 11.80 15.27 -11.63
CA ILE A 294 12.36 13.98 -12.07
C ILE A 294 11.37 12.84 -11.80
N VAL A 295 10.75 12.81 -10.62
CA VAL A 295 9.73 11.80 -10.28
C VAL A 295 8.53 11.88 -11.23
N GLN A 296 8.03 13.08 -11.52
CA GLN A 296 6.89 13.29 -12.42
C GLN A 296 7.20 12.93 -13.87
N GLU A 297 8.35 13.36 -14.39
CA GLU A 297 8.78 13.10 -15.77
C GLU A 297 9.10 11.63 -16.01
N TYR A 298 9.74 10.97 -15.03
CA TYR A 298 10.06 9.56 -15.12
C TYR A 298 8.80 8.67 -14.96
N ALA A 299 7.87 9.12 -14.12
CA ALA A 299 6.64 8.42 -13.75
C ALA A 299 6.90 6.95 -13.33
N PRO A 300 7.65 6.73 -12.22
CA PRO A 300 8.00 5.39 -11.78
C PRO A 300 6.75 4.58 -11.41
N LEU A 301 6.88 3.25 -11.47
CA LEU A 301 5.91 2.32 -10.87
C LEU A 301 6.31 2.00 -9.43
N ILE A 302 7.61 1.98 -9.16
CA ILE A 302 8.21 1.65 -7.88
C ILE A 302 9.25 2.70 -7.54
N ILE A 303 9.17 3.24 -6.32
CA ILE A 303 10.24 4.01 -5.69
C ILE A 303 10.87 3.17 -4.58
N THR A 304 12.20 3.05 -4.55
CA THR A 304 12.94 2.31 -3.53
C THR A 304 13.85 3.23 -2.73
N THR A 305 13.96 2.98 -1.43
CA THR A 305 14.87 3.70 -0.53
C THR A 305 15.49 2.72 0.46
N TYR A 306 16.44 3.19 1.28
CA TYR A 306 16.93 2.44 2.43
C TYR A 306 16.58 3.16 3.73
N ASN A 307 15.57 2.67 4.46
CA ASN A 307 15.01 3.32 5.65
C ASN A 307 14.30 4.67 5.35
N GLY A 308 13.96 4.92 4.08
CA GLY A 308 13.38 6.19 3.67
C GLY A 308 11.93 6.41 4.04
N GLY A 309 11.21 5.36 4.47
CA GLY A 309 9.86 5.53 5.04
C GLY A 309 9.85 6.33 6.33
N ILE A 310 10.94 6.27 7.11
CA ILE A 310 11.07 6.95 8.40
C ILE A 310 11.90 8.24 8.26
N PHE A 311 12.90 8.24 7.38
CA PHE A 311 13.81 9.35 7.20
C PHE A 311 13.50 10.15 5.92
N ASP A 312 13.92 9.65 4.75
CA ASP A 312 13.99 10.38 3.48
C ASP A 312 12.68 11.04 3.07
N PHE A 313 11.61 10.25 2.90
CA PHE A 313 10.30 10.75 2.47
C PHE A 313 9.76 11.82 3.42
N ARG A 314 9.88 11.56 4.72
CA ARG A 314 9.43 12.47 5.76
C ARG A 314 10.21 13.78 5.73
N TYR A 315 11.53 13.68 5.53
CA TYR A 315 12.40 14.84 5.45
C TYR A 315 12.02 15.69 4.25
N ILE A 316 11.88 15.10 3.07
CA ILE A 316 11.46 15.79 1.83
C ILE A 316 10.10 16.48 2.00
N ASP A 317 9.08 15.78 2.51
CA ASP A 317 7.75 16.34 2.76
C ASP A 317 7.81 17.54 3.72
N LYS A 318 8.56 17.43 4.82
CA LYS A 318 8.73 18.51 5.80
C LYS A 318 9.48 19.71 5.25
N ARG A 319 10.50 19.50 4.42
CA ARG A 319 11.25 20.58 3.78
C ARG A 319 10.42 21.29 2.71
N LEU A 320 9.68 20.55 1.88
CA LEU A 320 8.74 21.11 0.90
C LEU A 320 7.65 21.98 1.57
N GLN A 321 7.13 21.54 2.72
CA GLN A 321 6.14 22.31 3.49
C GLN A 321 6.65 23.70 3.92
N LYS A 322 7.96 23.88 4.16
CA LYS A 322 8.53 25.20 4.48
C LYS A 322 8.43 26.18 3.32
N TYR A 323 8.49 25.66 2.10
CA TYR A 323 8.31 26.41 0.86
C TYR A 323 6.83 26.46 0.42
N LYS A 324 5.90 25.98 1.26
CA LYS A 324 4.45 25.90 0.96
C LYS A 324 4.14 25.02 -0.26
N ILE A 325 4.99 24.03 -0.51
CA ILE A 325 4.81 23.05 -1.58
C ILE A 325 4.28 21.75 -0.96
N SER A 326 3.20 21.22 -1.54
CA SER A 326 2.57 19.97 -1.09
C SER A 326 3.18 18.79 -1.83
N PHE A 327 3.85 17.89 -1.10
CA PHE A 327 4.43 16.68 -1.70
C PHE A 327 3.35 15.73 -2.23
N TYR A 328 2.22 15.64 -1.51
CA TYR A 328 1.06 14.85 -1.91
C TYR A 328 0.44 15.34 -3.22
N ASP A 329 0.21 16.65 -3.37
CA ASP A 329 -0.46 17.17 -4.58
C ASP A 329 0.40 16.98 -5.85
N LEU A 330 1.73 16.86 -5.67
CA LEU A 330 2.67 16.69 -6.77
C LEU A 330 2.97 15.23 -7.09
N THR A 331 2.94 14.33 -6.11
CA THR A 331 3.39 12.93 -6.28
C THR A 331 2.38 11.87 -5.84
N GLY A 332 1.36 12.24 -5.08
CA GLY A 332 0.37 11.32 -4.51
C GLY A 332 0.87 10.58 -3.28
N TYR A 333 2.13 10.78 -2.88
CA TYR A 333 2.65 10.22 -1.65
C TYR A 333 2.10 10.96 -0.44
N SER A 334 1.54 10.19 0.48
CA SER A 334 1.20 10.65 1.83
C SER A 334 1.83 9.69 2.83
N GLY A 335 2.08 10.15 4.04
CA GLY A 335 2.73 9.31 5.03
C GLY A 335 2.27 9.59 6.43
N ASN A 336 2.53 8.61 7.29
CA ASN A 336 2.46 8.75 8.74
C ASN A 336 3.89 8.68 9.32
N LYS A 337 4.01 8.39 10.62
CA LYS A 337 5.33 8.33 11.27
C LYS A 337 6.19 7.14 10.85
N GLU A 338 5.61 6.12 10.22
CA GLU A 338 6.26 4.83 9.98
C GLU A 338 6.48 4.51 8.49
N TYR A 339 5.62 5.04 7.62
CA TYR A 339 5.69 4.80 6.19
C TYR A 339 5.05 5.93 5.38
N PHE A 340 5.50 6.04 4.14
CA PHE A 340 4.86 6.81 3.07
C PHE A 340 4.31 5.85 2.01
N ASN A 341 3.09 6.12 1.55
CA ASN A 341 2.37 5.32 0.58
C ASN A 341 1.78 6.19 -0.54
N CYS A 342 1.66 5.58 -1.71
CA CYS A 342 0.89 6.07 -2.83
C CYS A 342 0.21 4.85 -3.46
N SER A 343 -1.01 5.02 -3.96
CA SER A 343 -1.80 3.91 -4.50
C SER A 343 -1.30 3.43 -5.86
N PHE A 344 -0.78 4.35 -6.67
CA PHE A 344 -0.35 4.12 -8.05
C PHE A 344 1.17 4.17 -8.25
N MET A 345 1.94 4.50 -7.20
CA MET A 345 3.40 4.36 -7.15
C MET A 345 3.80 3.66 -5.86
N LEU A 346 4.34 2.45 -5.98
CA LEU A 346 4.71 1.65 -4.81
C LEU A 346 5.98 2.19 -4.17
N HIS A 347 6.00 2.30 -2.86
CA HIS A 347 7.24 2.53 -2.12
C HIS A 347 7.73 1.21 -1.51
N LEU A 348 8.92 0.75 -1.94
CA LEU A 348 9.58 -0.43 -1.42
C LEU A 348 10.82 -0.01 -0.62
N ASP A 349 10.69 0.05 0.70
CA ASP A 349 11.81 0.32 1.60
C ASP A 349 12.65 -0.94 1.79
N CYS A 350 13.85 -0.95 1.19
CA CYS A 350 14.78 -2.08 1.22
C CYS A 350 15.16 -2.46 2.65
N TYR A 351 15.18 -1.52 3.60
CA TYR A 351 15.52 -1.82 4.99
C TYR A 351 14.47 -2.70 5.68
N LYS A 352 13.20 -2.63 5.26
CA LYS A 352 12.14 -3.52 5.77
C LYS A 352 12.41 -4.97 5.36
N TRP A 353 12.83 -5.19 4.12
CA TRP A 353 13.27 -6.51 3.66
C TRP A 353 14.52 -6.97 4.42
N VAL A 354 15.50 -6.08 4.62
CA VAL A 354 16.70 -6.41 5.41
C VAL A 354 16.33 -6.91 6.79
N LYS A 355 15.45 -6.19 7.49
CA LYS A 355 15.00 -6.56 8.83
C LYS A 355 14.26 -7.89 8.90
N ARG A 356 13.40 -8.17 7.92
CA ARG A 356 12.48 -9.31 7.96
C ARG A 356 13.07 -10.57 7.33
N ASP A 357 13.69 -10.44 6.15
CA ASP A 357 13.93 -11.57 5.25
C ASP A 357 15.41 -11.78 4.92
N SER A 358 16.30 -10.83 5.20
CA SER A 358 17.72 -10.99 4.83
C SER A 358 18.49 -12.00 5.67
N SER A 359 17.93 -12.49 6.78
CA SER A 359 18.64 -13.36 7.74
C SER A 359 19.93 -12.76 8.31
N LEU A 360 20.19 -11.46 8.13
CA LEU A 360 21.37 -10.79 8.66
C LEU A 360 21.19 -10.47 10.14
N PRO A 361 22.24 -10.63 10.96
CA PRO A 361 22.18 -10.23 12.36
C PRO A 361 21.99 -8.71 12.46
N LEU A 362 21.36 -8.25 13.54
CA LEU A 362 20.97 -6.84 13.72
C LEU A 362 22.12 -5.85 13.47
N MET A 363 23.33 -6.19 13.93
CA MET A 363 24.53 -5.34 13.79
C MET A 363 25.07 -5.27 12.35
N SER A 364 24.55 -6.08 11.44
CA SER A 364 24.94 -6.12 10.02
C SER A 364 23.86 -5.59 9.09
N GLN A 365 22.84 -4.93 9.63
CA GLN A 365 21.73 -4.34 8.87
C GLN A 365 21.96 -2.88 8.47
N GLY A 366 23.17 -2.34 8.63
CA GLY A 366 23.55 -1.04 8.07
C GLY A 366 23.80 -1.15 6.57
N LEU A 367 23.45 -0.11 5.80
CA LEU A 367 23.53 -0.11 4.33
C LEU A 367 24.90 -0.57 3.82
N LYS A 368 25.99 -0.01 4.36
CA LYS A 368 27.37 -0.42 4.01
C LYS A 368 27.60 -1.93 4.12
N THR A 369 27.25 -2.50 5.28
CA THR A 369 27.42 -3.94 5.53
C THR A 369 26.52 -4.79 4.63
N VAL A 370 25.29 -4.33 4.38
CA VAL A 370 24.36 -5.02 3.47
C VAL A 370 24.89 -5.02 2.04
N CYS A 371 25.39 -3.88 1.53
CA CYS A 371 26.02 -3.80 0.21
C CYS A 371 27.19 -4.78 0.09
N ARG A 372 28.08 -4.83 1.10
CA ARG A 372 29.20 -5.77 1.11
C ARG A 372 28.74 -7.23 1.07
N LEU A 373 27.76 -7.60 1.89
CA LEU A 373 27.32 -8.99 2.01
C LEU A 373 26.40 -9.46 0.89
N ARG A 374 25.64 -8.55 0.25
CA ARG A 374 24.63 -8.89 -0.76
C ARG A 374 25.02 -8.54 -2.19
N LEU A 375 25.85 -7.52 -2.36
CA LEU A 375 26.28 -7.03 -3.67
C LEU A 375 27.78 -7.24 -3.92
N ASN A 376 28.52 -7.77 -2.94
CA ASN A 376 29.97 -8.00 -3.02
C ASN A 376 30.75 -6.71 -3.39
N TYR A 377 30.25 -5.57 -2.90
CA TYR A 377 30.80 -4.23 -3.13
C TYR A 377 31.03 -3.50 -1.81
N GLU A 378 32.19 -2.88 -1.64
CA GLU A 378 32.52 -2.03 -0.48
C GLU A 378 32.25 -0.56 -0.86
N PRO A 379 31.13 0.04 -0.41
CA PRO A 379 30.80 1.42 -0.76
C PRO A 379 31.74 2.43 -0.11
N GLU A 380 31.86 3.61 -0.75
CA GLU A 380 32.52 4.76 -0.15
C GLU A 380 31.91 5.06 1.23
N ASP A 381 32.74 5.52 2.16
CA ASP A 381 32.33 5.74 3.54
C ASP A 381 32.86 7.10 4.01
N ILE A 382 31.95 7.88 4.59
CA ILE A 382 32.24 9.17 5.20
C ILE A 382 31.64 9.11 6.60
N ASP A 383 32.44 9.49 7.60
CA ASP A 383 31.92 9.63 8.96
C ASP A 383 30.80 10.69 8.96
N PRO A 384 29.62 10.42 9.54
CA PRO A 384 28.53 11.39 9.59
C PRO A 384 28.91 12.76 10.17
N GLU A 385 29.94 12.83 11.04
CA GLU A 385 30.45 14.09 11.58
C GLU A 385 31.35 14.86 10.60
N ASP A 386 31.89 14.20 9.58
CA ASP A 386 32.71 14.81 8.55
C ASP A 386 31.89 15.31 7.34
N LEU A 387 30.61 14.92 7.21
CA LEU A 387 29.74 15.29 6.08
C LEU A 387 29.73 16.80 5.79
N MET A 388 29.56 17.63 6.84
CA MET A 388 29.54 19.09 6.70
C MET A 388 30.91 19.66 6.30
N ARG A 389 32.00 19.04 6.74
CA ARG A 389 33.36 19.44 6.33
C ARG A 389 33.58 19.07 4.87
N CYS A 390 33.24 17.84 4.48
CA CYS A 390 33.36 17.36 3.11
C CYS A 390 32.51 18.19 2.13
N ALA A 391 31.33 18.66 2.53
CA ALA A 391 30.50 19.57 1.71
C ALA A 391 31.24 20.85 1.29
N ILE A 392 32.20 21.31 2.10
CA ILE A 392 32.96 22.54 1.88
C ILE A 392 34.34 22.23 1.27
N GLU A 393 35.08 21.30 1.87
CA GLU A 393 36.48 21.06 1.55
C GLU A 393 36.68 20.00 0.45
N GLU A 394 35.80 18.99 0.39
CA GLU A 394 35.91 17.84 -0.52
C GLU A 394 34.55 17.51 -1.20
N PRO A 395 33.90 18.48 -1.87
CA PRO A 395 32.51 18.33 -2.30
C PRO A 395 32.32 17.22 -3.36
N PHE A 396 33.35 16.93 -4.14
CA PHE A 396 33.32 15.81 -5.10
C PHE A 396 33.42 14.44 -4.42
N ARG A 397 34.10 14.34 -3.27
CA ARG A 397 34.11 13.11 -2.47
C ARG A 397 32.73 12.87 -1.86
N LEU A 398 32.09 13.91 -1.33
CA LEU A 398 30.70 13.83 -0.85
C LEU A 398 29.71 13.48 -1.96
N ALA A 399 29.95 13.92 -3.20
CA ALA A 399 29.09 13.59 -4.34
C ALA A 399 29.22 12.13 -4.82
N LYS A 400 30.34 11.47 -4.50
CA LYS A 400 30.60 10.06 -4.84
C LYS A 400 30.09 9.09 -3.79
N TYR A 401 30.19 9.50 -2.52
CA TYR A 401 29.48 8.90 -1.41
C TYR A 401 27.98 8.93 -1.70
#